data_AF-A0A9N8ZSZ7-F1
#
_entry.id   AF-A0A9N8ZSZ7-F1
#
_cell.length_a   1.000
_cell.length_b   1.000
_cell.length_c   1.000
_cell.angle_alpha   90.00
_cell.angle_beta   90.00
_cell.angle_gamma   90.00
#
_symmetry.space_group_name_H-M   'P 1'
#
loop_
_entity.id
_entity.type
_entity.pdbx_description
1 polymer ?
#
loop_
_entity_poly.entity_id
_entity_poly.type
_entity_poly.pdbx_seq_one_letter_code
_entity_poly.pdbx_strand_id
1 'polypeptide(L)'
;MLSDKNKNITPAGIIVTETNNRIIPATRRPDGSLRKERRVRPGFIPQEDIAIYKNRFVAKKEHTEHNKRNENNENNENNGISSQNN
;
A
#
# COMPACT_ATOMS: atom_id res chain seq x y z
N MET A 1 13.93 -6.33 7.65
CA MET A 1 12.91 -7.34 7.33
C MET A 1 11.61 -6.95 8.00
N LEU A 2 10.79 -6.14 7.34
CA LEU A 2 9.48 -5.73 7.84
C LEU A 2 8.48 -6.78 7.33
N SER A 3 8.05 -7.69 8.19
CA SER A 3 7.21 -8.82 7.80
C SER A 3 5.81 -8.33 7.44
N ASP A 4 5.30 -8.82 6.31
CA ASP A 4 3.99 -8.57 5.70
C ASP A 4 2.82 -8.96 6.62
N LYS A 5 2.60 -8.22 7.71
CA LYS A 5 1.51 -8.48 8.66
C LYS A 5 0.11 -8.18 8.08
N ASN A 6 0.04 -7.61 6.87
CA ASN A 6 -1.18 -7.06 6.28
C ASN A 6 -1.56 -7.68 4.93
N LYS A 7 -1.13 -8.91 4.61
CA LYS A 7 -1.40 -9.48 3.28
C LYS A 7 -2.90 -9.74 3.00
N ASN A 8 -3.72 -9.81 4.05
CA ASN A 8 -5.15 -10.18 3.95
C ASN A 8 -6.11 -9.01 4.27
N ILE A 9 -5.61 -7.77 4.38
CA ILE A 9 -6.38 -6.58 4.72
C ILE A 9 -6.52 -5.71 3.46
N THR A 10 -7.75 -5.40 3.05
CA THR A 10 -8.00 -4.47 1.93
C THR A 10 -7.80 -3.02 2.35
N PRO A 11 -7.59 -2.07 1.42
CA PRO A 11 -7.53 -0.63 1.73
C PRO A 11 -8.68 -0.12 2.60
N ALA A 12 -9.89 -0.64 2.40
CA ALA A 12 -11.05 -0.35 3.24
C ALA A 12 -11.03 -0.98 4.64
N GLY A 13 -9.96 -1.66 5.04
CA GLY A 13 -9.82 -2.34 6.33
C GLY A 13 -10.61 -3.64 6.45
N ILE A 14 -11.01 -4.24 5.32
CA ILE A 14 -11.75 -5.51 5.28
C ILE A 14 -10.75 -6.67 5.31
N ILE A 15 -11.04 -7.69 6.13
CA ILE A 15 -10.24 -8.91 6.20
C ILE A 15 -10.94 -10.03 5.43
N VAL A 16 -10.18 -10.76 4.64
CA VAL A 16 -10.62 -12.02 4.02
C VAL A 16 -10.15 -13.17 4.91
N THR A 17 -11.09 -13.96 5.42
CA THR A 17 -10.78 -15.15 6.23
C THR A 17 -10.39 -16.34 5.34
N GLU A 18 -9.79 -17.37 5.94
CA GLU A 18 -9.45 -18.62 5.25
C GLU A 18 -10.68 -19.30 4.61
N THR A 19 -11.85 -19.10 5.22
CA THR A 19 -13.15 -19.57 4.72
C THR A 19 -13.75 -18.68 3.62
N ASN A 20 -12.97 -17.77 3.03
CA ASN A 20 -13.39 -16.78 2.02
C ASN A 20 -14.52 -15.83 2.49
N ASN A 21 -14.72 -15.68 3.80
CA ASN A 21 -15.64 -14.68 4.33
C ASN A 21 -14.95 -13.32 4.40
N ARG A 22 -15.73 -12.26 4.15
CA ARG A 22 -15.25 -10.87 4.24
C ARG A 22 -15.84 -10.21 5.48
N ILE A 23 -14.98 -9.70 6.35
CA ILE A 23 -15.36 -9.15 7.66
C ILE A 23 -14.65 -7.84 7.94
N ILE A 24 -15.32 -6.98 8.72
CA ILE A 24 -14.72 -5.82 9.39
C ILE A 24 -14.38 -6.29 10.82
N PRO A 25 -13.10 -6.32 11.22
CA PRO A 25 -12.68 -6.91 12.49
C PRO A 25 -13.22 -6.14 13.69
N ALA A 26 -13.31 -6.84 14.84
CA ALA A 26 -13.59 -6.21 16.12
C ALA A 26 -12.48 -5.19 16.47
N THR A 27 -12.87 -4.04 17.02
CA THR A 27 -11.93 -2.97 17.38
C THR A 27 -12.20 -2.46 18.79
N ARG A 28 -11.15 -1.96 19.45
CA ARG A 28 -11.26 -1.38 20.79
C ARG A 28 -11.71 0.08 20.71
N ARG A 29 -12.64 0.49 21.57
CA ARG A 29 -13.02 1.88 21.79
C ARG A 29 -11.97 2.57 22.69
N PRO A 30 -11.91 3.92 22.70
CA PRO A 30 -11.01 4.65 23.60
C PRO A 30 -11.26 4.35 25.09
N ASP A 31 -12.52 4.11 25.47
CA ASP A 31 -12.93 3.70 26.82
C ASP A 31 -12.55 2.25 27.18
N GLY A 32 -11.97 1.50 26.25
CA GLY A 32 -11.53 0.12 26.42
C GLY A 32 -12.54 -0.95 26.02
N SER A 33 -13.81 -0.61 25.80
CA SER A 33 -14.84 -1.56 25.36
C SER A 33 -14.64 -2.04 23.91
N LEU A 34 -15.23 -3.16 23.51
CA LEU A 34 -15.08 -3.72 22.16
C LEU A 34 -16.25 -3.38 21.24
N ARG A 35 -15.94 -3.01 19.99
CA ARG A 35 -16.89 -3.00 18.87
C ARG A 35 -16.95 -4.41 18.29
N LYS A 36 -18.16 -4.89 18.05
CA LYS A 36 -18.39 -6.22 17.47
C LYS A 36 -17.92 -6.26 16.02
N GLU A 37 -17.42 -7.42 15.60
CA GLU A 37 -17.14 -7.72 14.20
C GLU A 37 -18.41 -7.62 13.35
N ARG A 38 -18.26 -7.24 12.07
CA ARG A 38 -19.37 -7.15 11.11
C ARG A 38 -19.04 -7.88 9.82
N ARG A 39 -19.98 -8.71 9.34
CA ARG A 39 -19.88 -9.36 8.03
C ARG A 39 -20.17 -8.38 6.91
N VAL A 40 -19.39 -8.48 5.84
CA VAL A 40 -19.59 -7.72 4.59
C VAL A 40 -20.50 -8.53 3.68
N ARG A 41 -21.44 -7.86 3.00
CA ARG A 41 -22.35 -8.51 2.05
C ARG A 41 -21.56 -9.12 0.88
N PRO A 42 -21.89 -10.34 0.43
CA PRO A 42 -21.29 -10.92 -0.77
C PRO A 42 -21.43 -9.97 -1.98
N GLY A 43 -20.33 -9.76 -2.72
CA GLY A 43 -20.29 -8.88 -3.89
C GLY A 43 -20.17 -7.38 -3.62
N PHE A 44 -20.23 -6.92 -2.36
CA PHE A 44 -20.03 -5.50 -2.03
C PHE A 44 -18.55 -5.12 -2.11
N ILE A 45 -18.20 -4.09 -2.89
CA ILE A 45 -16.83 -3.60 -3.02
C ILE A 45 -16.84 -2.09 -2.68
N PRO A 46 -16.10 -1.65 -1.65
CA PRO A 46 -16.00 -0.24 -1.29
C PRO A 46 -15.14 0.54 -2.29
N GLN A 47 -15.32 1.86 -2.37
CA GLN A 47 -14.70 2.71 -3.39
C GLN A 47 -13.17 2.71 -3.33
N GLU A 48 -12.62 2.57 -2.14
CA GLU A 48 -11.19 2.49 -1.84
C GLU A 48 -10.57 1.21 -2.42
N ASP A 49 -11.37 0.16 -2.56
CA ASP A 49 -10.97 -1.12 -3.15
C ASP A 49 -11.29 -1.18 -4.65
N ILE A 50 -11.97 -0.17 -5.23
CA ILE A 50 -12.25 -0.10 -6.67
C ILE A 50 -11.00 0.40 -7.40
N ALA A 51 -10.54 -0.38 -8.38
CA ALA A 51 -9.42 0.02 -9.23
C ALA A 51 -9.78 1.29 -10.02
N ILE A 52 -9.05 2.37 -9.75
CA ILE A 52 -9.14 3.60 -10.54
C ILE A 52 -8.63 3.29 -11.94
N TYR A 53 -9.44 3.61 -12.96
CA TYR A 53 -9.05 3.43 -14.35
C TYR A 53 -7.77 4.22 -14.65
N LYS A 54 -6.76 3.52 -15.19
CA LYS A 54 -5.52 4.13 -15.69
C LYS A 54 -5.23 3.60 -17.08
N ASN A 55 -4.80 4.48 -17.98
CA ASN A 55 -4.33 4.06 -19.29
C ASN A 55 -3.09 3.16 -19.12
N ARG A 56 -3.14 1.96 -19.71
CA ARG A 56 -2.05 0.98 -19.69
C ARG A 56 -0.71 1.57 -20.14
N PHE A 57 -0.72 2.47 -21.13
CA PHE A 57 0.51 3.10 -21.63
C PHE A 57 1.06 4.16 -20.68
N VAL A 58 0.19 4.92 -20.01
CA VAL A 58 0.59 5.95 -19.04
C VAL A 58 1.18 5.30 -17.78
N ALA A 59 0.52 4.25 -17.25
CA ALA A 59 1.01 3.51 -16.08
C ALA A 59 2.41 2.90 -16.30
N LYS A 60 2.70 2.39 -17.51
CA LYS A 60 4.03 1.87 -17.86
C LYS A 60 5.10 2.96 -17.84
N LYS A 61 4.78 4.15 -18.37
CA LYS A 61 5.71 5.28 -18.40
C LYS A 61 6.09 5.74 -16.99
N GLU A 62 5.12 5.87 -16.09
CA GLU A 62 5.38 6.24 -14.68
C GLU A 62 6.33 5.26 -13.98
N HIS A 63 6.10 3.94 -14.15
CA HIS A 63 7.00 2.92 -13.61
C HIS A 63 8.42 3.01 -14.18
N THR A 64 8.57 3.22 -15.50
CA THR A 64 9.91 3.34 -16.10
C THR A 64 10.64 4.61 -15.68
N GLU A 65 9.94 5.72 -15.50
CA GLU A 65 10.56 6.99 -15.13
C GLU A 65 11.00 7.01 -13.65
N HIS A 66 10.28 6.32 -12.76
CA HIS A 66 10.71 6.22 -11.35
C HIS A 66 12.02 5.43 -11.20
N ASN A 67 12.18 4.33 -11.94
CA ASN A 67 13.42 3.56 -11.93
C ASN A 67 14.59 4.38 -12.49
N LYS A 68 14.40 5.09 -13.61
CA LYS A 68 15.44 5.96 -14.18
C LYS A 68 15.87 7.09 -13.25
N ARG A 69 14.93 7.69 -12.49
CA ARG A 69 15.27 8.74 -11.51
C ARG A 69 16.10 8.20 -10.34
N ASN A 70 15.82 6.98 -9.90
CA ASN A 70 16.58 6.34 -8.83
C ASN A 70 18.00 5.98 -9.31
N GLU A 71 18.14 5.44 -10.52
CA GLU A 71 19.43 5.12 -11.15
C GLU A 71 20.32 6.37 -11.32
N ASN A 72 19.74 7.53 -11.62
CA ASN A 72 20.51 8.78 -11.78
C ASN A 72 20.97 9.40 -10.45
N ASN A 73 20.30 9.10 -9.33
CA ASN A 73 20.70 9.60 -8.01
C ASN A 73 21.87 8.80 -7.41
N GLU A 74 21.88 7.47 -7.57
CA GLU A 74 22.97 6.61 -7.07
C GLU A 74 24.32 6.91 -7.77
N ASN A 75 24.27 7.42 -9.01
CA ASN A 75 25.47 7.80 -9.76
C ASN A 75 26.02 9.19 -9.39
N ASN A 76 25.26 10.04 -8.70
CA ASN A 76 25.69 11.39 -8.31
C ASN A 76 26.33 11.45 -6.91
N GLU A 77 25.97 10.55 -6.00
CA GLU A 77 26.57 10.51 -4.66
C GLU A 77 28.03 10.02 -4.68
N ASN A 78 28.42 9.26 -5.71
CA ASN A 78 29.79 8.76 -5.86
C ASN A 78 30.78 9.76 -6.50
N ASN A 79 30.31 10.93 -6.96
CA ASN A 79 31.16 11.93 -7.65
C ASN A 79 31.42 13.21 -6.80
N GLY A 80 30.97 13.26 -5.55
CA GLY A 80 30.92 14.48 -4.74
C GLY A 80 32.07 14.73 -3.75
N ILE A 81 33.15 13.95 -3.74
CA ILE A 81 34.28 14.15 -2.80
C ILE A 81 35.58 14.35 -3.58
N SER A 82 35.73 15.52 -4.20
CA SER A 82 37.05 16.02 -4.62
C SER A 82 36.99 17.53 -4.85
N SER A 83 37.97 18.23 -4.28
CA SER A 83 38.32 19.65 -4.48
C SER A 83 37.58 20.69 -3.62
N GLN A 84 38.22 21.64 -2.93
CA GLN A 84 39.60 21.97 -2.57
C GLN A 84 39.41 23.03 -1.46
N ASN A 85 40.13 22.90 -0.34
CA ASN A 85 40.14 23.90 0.73
C ASN A 85 41.15 25.00 0.37
N ASN A 86 40.72 26.26 0.41
CA ASN A 86 41.60 27.43 0.49
C ASN A 86 41.51 28.02 1.90
#